data_AF-A0A961GKC8-F1
#
_entry.id   AF-A0A961GKC8-F1
#
_cell.length_a   1.000
_cell.length_b   1.000
_cell.length_c   1.000
_cell.angle_alpha   90.00
_cell.angle_beta   90.00
_cell.angle_gamma   90.00
#
_symmetry.space_group_name_H-M   'P 1'
#
loop_
_entity.id
_entity.type
_entity.pdbx_description
1 polymer ?
#
loop_
_entity_poly.entity_id
_entity_poly.type
_entity_poly.pdbx_seq_one_letter_code
_entity_poly.pdbx_strand_id
1 'polypeptide(L)' 'MTTIDAPAIDHDALRAKYAAERDKRIRPDGNQQYIEPKGKFAHFLDDPYVERVEREPLHDEVTVV' A
#
# COMPACT_ATOMS: atom_id res chain seq x y z
N MET A 1 -34.17 14.02 -24.00
CA MET A 1 -33.60 13.66 -22.69
C MET A 1 -33.40 12.14 -22.71
N THR A 2 -32.27 11.67 -23.23
CA THR A 2 -32.03 10.23 -23.43
C THR A 2 -31.38 9.69 -22.17
N THR A 3 -32.12 8.89 -21.40
CA THR A 3 -31.61 8.14 -20.25
C THR A 3 -30.61 7.09 -20.72
N ILE A 4 -29.38 7.17 -20.22
CA ILE A 4 -28.35 6.14 -20.43
C ILE A 4 -28.73 4.97 -19.53
N ASP A 5 -29.24 3.90 -20.13
CA ASP A 5 -29.46 2.63 -19.44
C ASP A 5 -28.11 1.91 -19.38
N ALA A 6 -27.43 2.00 -18.24
CA ALA A 6 -26.16 1.31 -18.04
C ALA A 6 -26.44 -0.20 -17.91
N PRO A 7 -25.72 -1.07 -18.64
CA PRO A 7 -25.95 -2.51 -18.54
C PRO A 7 -25.74 -2.98 -17.10
N ALA A 8 -26.66 -3.79 -16.60
CA ALA A 8 -26.56 -4.38 -15.27
C ALA A 8 -25.26 -5.19 -15.16
N ILE A 9 -24.45 -4.87 -14.15
CA ILE A 9 -23.16 -5.54 -13.91
C ILE A 9 -23.42 -6.87 -13.21
N ASP A 10 -22.87 -7.95 -13.76
CA ASP A 10 -22.82 -9.24 -13.08
C ASP A 10 -21.77 -9.20 -11.95
N HIS A 11 -22.25 -8.97 -10.73
CA HIS A 11 -21.40 -8.90 -9.54
C HIS A 11 -20.78 -10.25 -9.16
N ASP A 12 -21.40 -11.37 -9.50
CA ASP A 12 -20.91 -12.69 -9.11
C ASP A 12 -19.77 -13.14 -10.01
N ALA A 13 -19.90 -12.92 -11.33
CA ALA A 13 -18.79 -13.10 -12.26
C ALA A 13 -17.58 -12.22 -11.89
N LEU A 14 -17.83 -10.99 -11.45
CA LEU A 14 -16.77 -10.09 -11.01
C LEU A 14 -16.05 -10.59 -9.75
N ARG A 15 -16.81 -11.04 -8.74
CA ARG A 15 -16.24 -11.64 -7.51
C ARG A 15 -15.42 -12.89 -7.82
N ALA A 16 -15.92 -13.77 -8.69
CA ALA A 16 -15.20 -14.98 -9.10
C ALA A 16 -13.87 -14.64 -9.79
N LYS A 17 -13.87 -13.65 -10.69
CA LYS A 17 -12.66 -13.15 -11.34
C LYS A 17 -11.65 -12.61 -10.32
N TYR A 18 -12.08 -11.78 -9.37
CA TYR A 18 -11.17 -11.24 -8.34
C TYR A 18 -10.63 -12.33 -7.41
N ALA A 19 -11.44 -13.32 -7.04
CA ALA A 19 -10.98 -14.45 -6.24
C ALA A 19 -9.87 -15.22 -6.98
N ALA A 20 -10.10 -15.59 -8.25
CA ALA A 20 -9.09 -16.27 -9.07
C ALA A 20 -7.81 -15.44 -9.22
N GLU A 21 -7.90 -14.12 -9.36
CA GLU A 21 -6.73 -13.23 -9.43
C GLU A 21 -5.99 -13.09 -8.09
N ARG A 22 -6.72 -13.08 -6.97
CA ARG A 22 -6.14 -13.06 -5.63
C ARG A 22 -5.38 -14.36 -5.37
N ASP A 23 -5.99 -15.49 -5.68
CA ASP A 23 -5.44 -16.81 -5.39
C ASP A 23 -4.11 -17.06 -6.15
N LYS A 24 -3.92 -16.44 -7.33
CA LYS A 24 -2.62 -16.44 -8.05
C LYS A 24 -1.48 -15.77 -7.27
N ARG A 25 -1.80 -14.84 -6.36
CA ARG A 25 -0.84 -13.96 -5.69
C ARG A 25 -0.71 -14.25 -4.19
N ILE A 26 -1.57 -15.10 -3.63
CA ILE A 26 -1.46 -15.53 -2.25
C ILE A 26 -0.17 -16.32 -2.09
N ARG A 27 0.71 -15.82 -1.24
CA ARG A 27 1.98 -16.42 -0.91
C ARG A 27 1.97 -16.94 0.52
N PRO A 28 2.44 -18.17 0.79
CA PRO A 28 2.39 -18.79 2.11
C PRO A 28 3.29 -18.10 3.14
N ASP A 29 4.38 -17.47 2.69
CA ASP A 29 5.32 -16.71 3.51
C ASP A 29 4.82 -15.29 3.86
N GLY A 30 3.71 -14.84 3.28
CA GLY A 30 3.06 -13.58 3.64
C GLY A 30 4.01 -12.39 3.61
N ASN A 31 4.11 -11.66 4.72
CA ASN A 31 4.99 -10.49 4.85
C ASN A 31 6.48 -10.84 4.84
N GLN A 32 6.85 -12.09 5.17
CA GLN A 32 8.25 -12.53 5.19
C GLN A 32 8.86 -12.59 3.78
N GLN A 33 8.03 -12.45 2.74
CA GLN A 33 8.50 -12.30 1.38
C GLN A 33 9.37 -11.06 1.15
N TYR A 34 9.29 -10.06 2.03
CA TYR A 34 10.05 -8.83 1.94
C TYR A 34 11.23 -8.84 2.90
N ILE A 35 12.36 -8.32 2.42
CA ILE A 35 13.55 -8.09 3.25
C ILE A 35 13.57 -6.64 3.69
N GLU A 36 13.92 -6.41 4.94
CA GLU A 36 14.15 -5.07 5.44
C GLU A 36 15.46 -4.51 4.86
N PRO A 37 15.50 -3.26 4.38
CA PRO A 37 16.70 -2.64 3.85
C PRO A 37 17.67 -2.27 4.99
N LYS A 38 18.38 -3.28 5.50
CA LYS A 38 19.37 -3.17 6.58
C LYS A 38 20.80 -3.41 6.06
N GLY A 39 21.79 -3.08 6.89
CA GLY A 39 23.20 -3.29 6.59
C GLY A 39 23.60 -2.59 5.29
N LYS A 40 24.08 -3.35 4.29
CA LYS A 40 24.48 -2.79 3.00
C LYS A 40 23.37 -2.05 2.25
N PHE A 41 22.09 -2.32 2.56
CA PHE A 41 20.93 -1.70 1.94
C PHE A 41 20.34 -0.54 2.74
N ALA A 42 20.92 -0.19 3.90
CA ALA A 42 20.38 0.84 4.78
C ALA A 42 20.21 2.21 4.10
N HIS A 43 21.11 2.53 3.17
CA HIS A 43 21.09 3.79 2.42
C HIS A 43 19.84 3.98 1.53
N PHE A 44 19.07 2.92 1.25
CA PHE A 44 17.79 3.07 0.53
C PHE A 44 16.68 3.69 1.39
N LEU A 45 16.88 3.79 2.70
CA LEU A 45 15.98 4.51 3.60
C LEU A 45 16.34 6.00 3.71
N ASP A 46 17.52 6.40 3.25
CA ASP A 46 17.96 7.79 3.30
C ASP A 46 17.28 8.59 2.18
N ASP A 47 16.96 9.86 2.46
CA ASP A 47 16.47 10.79 1.44
C ASP A 47 17.65 11.30 0.61
N PRO A 48 17.76 10.98 -0.70
CA PRO A 48 18.88 11.42 -1.52
C PRO A 48 18.72 12.86 -2.05
N TYR A 49 17.55 13.48 -1.85
CA TYR A 49 17.19 14.76 -2.46
C TYR A 49 17.23 15.92 -1.47
N VAL A 50 17.24 15.65 -0.17
CA VAL A 50 17.20 16.67 0.88
C VAL A 50 18.38 16.47 1.83
N GLU A 51 19.21 17.50 1.94
CA GLU A 51 20.25 17.53 2.97
C GLU A 51 19.60 17.60 4.35
N ARG A 52 20.15 16.84 5.31
CA ARG A 52 19.68 16.90 6.70
C ARG A 52 19.98 18.27 7.30
N VAL A 53 18.94 18.93 7.81
CA VAL A 53 19.05 20.20 8.54
C VAL A 53 18.74 19.95 10.02
N GLU A 54 19.53 20.53 10.91
CA GLU A 54 19.27 20.51 12.35
C GLU A 54 18.01 21.34 12.66
N ARG A 55 17.13 20.80 13.51
CA ARG A 55 15.87 21.45 13.91
C ARG A 55 15.66 21.35 15.42
N GLU A 56 15.00 22.34 16.00
CA GLU A 56 14.58 22.26 17.40
C GLU A 56 13.60 21.10 17.62
N PRO A 57 13.63 20.44 18.80
CA PRO A 57 12.66 19.41 19.15
C PRO A 57 11.22 19.93 19.03
N LEU A 58 10.33 19.10 18.47
CA LEU A 58 8.90 19.41 18.42
C LEU A 58 8.21 18.85 19.68
N HIS A 59 7.54 19.72 20.43
CA HIS A 59 6.64 19.35 21.50
C HIS A 59 5.21 19.66 21.06
N ASP A 60 4.33 18.66 21.06
CA ASP A 60 2.94 18.79 20.61
C ASP A 60 2.00 17.91 21.45
N GLU A 61 0.71 18.24 21.48
CA GLU A 61 -0.33 17.52 22.22
C GLU A 61 -1.03 16.49 21.33
N VAL A 62 -1.22 15.26 21.83
CA VAL A 62 -1.89 14.18 21.07
C VAL A 62 -3.15 13.72 21.80
N THR A 63 -4.28 13.70 21.09
CA THR A 63 -5.54 13.12 21.59
C THR A 63 -5.64 11.66 21.15
N VAL A 64 -5.85 10.75 22.09
CA VAL A 64 -6.12 9.32 21.82
C VAL A 64 -7.57 9.02 22.18
N VAL A 65 -8.29 8.31 21.29
CA VAL A 65 -9.69 7.88 21.46
C VAL A 65 -9.75 6.40 21.81
#